data_AF-A0A3B9HH97-F1
#
_entry.id   AF-A0A3B9HH97-F1
#
_cell.length_a   1.000
_cell.length_b   1.000
_cell.length_c   1.000
_cell.angle_alpha   90.00
_cell.angle_beta   90.00
_cell.angle_gamma   90.00
#
_symmetry.space_group_name_H-M   'P 1'
#
loop_
_entity.id
_entity.type
_entity.pdbx_description
1 polymer ?
#
loop_
_entity_poly.entity_id
_entity_poly.type
_entity_poly.pdbx_seq_one_letter_code
_entity_poly.pdbx_strand_id
1 'polypeptide(L)'
;MPVFSHFYSKISCMLAEISTNPPVSANKEACKKKTEDITEELDELQNRLYAEGKQSILIVLQGMDASGKDGLIRDVFRLINPQGVRVQSFKKPTEEEMDHEFL
;
A
#
# COMPACT_ATOMS: atom_id res chain seq x y z
N MET A 1 0.89 7.39 21.24
CA MET A 1 1.20 7.85 19.87
C MET A 1 -0.08 7.79 19.06
N PRO A 2 -0.49 8.87 18.36
CA PRO A 2 -1.73 8.86 17.61
C PRO A 2 -1.52 8.07 16.32
N VAL A 3 -2.15 6.91 16.22
CA VAL A 3 -2.28 6.17 14.96
C VAL A 3 -3.16 7.05 14.06
N PHE A 4 -2.61 7.57 12.97
CA PHE A 4 -3.39 8.31 11.97
C PHE A 4 -4.35 7.34 11.26
N SER A 5 -5.51 7.12 11.87
CA SER A 5 -6.67 6.51 11.23
C SER A 5 -7.41 7.61 10.46
N HIS A 6 -7.22 7.67 9.14
CA HIS A 6 -8.09 8.44 8.24
C HIS A 6 -9.09 7.47 7.59
N PHE A 7 -10.18 7.19 8.30
CA PHE A 7 -11.31 6.46 7.74
C PHE A 7 -12.23 7.44 7.00
N TYR A 8 -12.13 7.49 5.67
CA TYR A 8 -13.12 8.22 4.86
C TYR A 8 -14.38 7.37 4.69
N SER A 9 -15.29 7.41 5.67
CA SER A 9 -16.68 7.00 5.47
C SER A 9 -17.46 8.14 4.81
N LYS A 10 -17.11 8.48 3.57
CA LYS A 10 -17.90 9.41 2.75
C LYS A 10 -18.69 8.60 1.73
N ILE A 11 -20.01 8.54 1.92
CA ILE A 11 -20.97 7.93 1.00
C ILE A 11 -20.92 8.61 -0.39
N SER A 12 -20.42 9.85 -0.49
CA SER A 12 -20.06 10.48 -1.76
C SER A 12 -18.59 10.93 -1.75
N CYS A 13 -17.76 10.30 -2.58
CA CYS A 13 -16.42 10.76 -2.92
C CYS A 13 -16.46 11.37 -4.32
N MET A 14 -16.32 12.69 -4.43
CA MET A 14 -16.14 13.36 -5.71
C MET A 14 -14.64 13.42 -6.03
N LEU A 15 -14.19 12.54 -6.93
CA LEU A 15 -12.78 12.49 -7.35
C LEU A 15 -12.29 13.84 -7.92
N ALA A 16 -13.20 14.64 -8.51
CA ALA A 16 -12.88 15.96 -9.05
C ALA A 16 -12.41 16.98 -8.00
N GLU A 17 -12.78 16.79 -6.72
CA GLU A 17 -12.39 17.69 -5.63
C GLU A 17 -11.02 17.35 -5.03
N ILE A 18 -10.45 16.20 -5.40
CA ILE A 18 -9.17 15.72 -4.86
C ILE A 18 -8.05 16.17 -5.79
N SER A 19 -7.17 17.04 -5.28
CA SER A 19 -5.97 17.48 -6.01
C SER A 19 -5.02 16.30 -6.27
N THR A 20 -4.53 16.19 -7.50
CA THR A 20 -3.48 15.24 -7.91
C THR A 20 -2.06 15.76 -7.66
N ASN A 21 -1.93 17.06 -7.37
CA ASN A 21 -0.64 17.67 -7.06
C ASN A 21 -0.23 17.41 -5.60
N PRO A 22 1.08 17.29 -5.32
CA PRO A 22 1.55 17.23 -3.94
C PRO A 22 1.13 18.50 -3.18
N PRO A 23 0.88 18.39 -1.86
CA PRO A 23 0.52 19.56 -1.06
C PRO A 23 1.65 20.60 -1.11
N VAL A 24 1.28 21.88 -1.09
CA VAL A 24 2.23 23.00 -1.22
C VAL A 24 3.30 22.99 -0.13
N SER A 25 3.01 22.40 1.03
CA SER A 25 3.93 22.22 2.16
C SER A 25 4.88 21.03 2.02
N ALA A 26 4.78 20.22 0.95
CA ALA A 26 5.61 19.05 0.77
C ALA A 26 7.05 19.44 0.38
N ASN A 27 8.01 19.00 1.19
CA ASN A 27 9.43 19.06 0.85
C ASN A 27 9.91 17.65 0.47
N LYS A 28 10.46 17.51 -0.73
CA LYS A 28 10.87 16.22 -1.30
C LYS A 28 11.93 15.50 -0.46
N GLU A 29 12.93 16.22 0.05
CA GLU A 29 14.01 15.64 0.85
C GLU A 29 13.51 15.20 2.22
N ALA A 30 12.69 16.04 2.87
CA ALA A 30 12.07 15.71 4.15
C ALA A 30 11.11 14.51 4.02
N CYS A 31 10.35 14.43 2.94
CA CYS A 31 9.47 13.28 2.67
C CYS A 31 10.26 11.99 2.48
N LYS A 32 11.35 12.01 1.70
CA LYS A 32 12.20 10.83 1.51
C LYS A 32 12.75 10.30 2.83
N LYS A 33 13.31 11.18 3.66
CA LYS A 33 13.84 10.80 4.97
C LYS A 33 12.75 10.19 5.86
N LYS A 34 11.57 10.81 5.91
CA LYS A 34 10.43 10.25 6.67
C LYS A 34 10.00 8.88 6.14
N THR A 35 10.02 8.67 4.83
CA THR A 35 9.70 7.36 4.25
C THR A 35 10.72 6.31 4.66
N GLU A 36 12.01 6.64 4.71
CA GLU A 36 13.06 5.74 5.22
C GLU A 36 12.80 5.36 6.67
N ASP A 37 12.60 6.35 7.56
CA ASP A 37 12.31 6.14 8.98
C ASP A 37 11.07 5.24 9.19
N ILE A 38 9.99 5.47 8.43
CA ILE A 38 8.75 4.68 8.52
C ILE A 38 8.96 3.25 8.00
N THR A 39 9.80 3.07 6.98
CA THR A 39 10.02 1.74 6.38
C THR A 39 10.84 0.86 7.33
N GLU A 40 11.78 1.44 8.08
CA GLU A 40 12.49 0.72 9.15
C GLU A 40 11.53 0.25 10.26
N GLU A 41 10.64 1.13 10.74
CA GLU A 41 9.61 0.76 11.71
C GLU A 41 8.67 -0.34 11.15
N LEU A 42 8.33 -0.25 9.87
CA LEU A 42 7.48 -1.23 9.19
C LEU A 42 8.12 -2.62 9.14
N ASP A 43 9.43 -2.74 8.93
CA ASP A 43 10.14 -4.02 8.95
C ASP A 43 10.10 -4.66 10.36
N GLU A 44 10.35 -3.88 11.41
CA GLU A 44 10.24 -4.37 12.79
C GLU A 44 8.83 -4.88 13.12
N LEU A 45 7.81 -4.12 12.73
CA LEU A 45 6.41 -4.50 12.92
C LEU A 45 6.03 -5.74 12.10
N GLN A 46 6.52 -5.84 10.87
CA GLN A 46 6.28 -7.00 10.01
C GLN A 46 6.91 -8.26 10.62
N ASN A 47 8.15 -8.18 11.12
CA ASN A 47 8.81 -9.29 11.80
C ASN A 47 8.02 -9.76 13.03
N ARG A 48 7.47 -8.83 13.82
CA ARG A 48 6.61 -9.14 14.96
C ARG A 48 5.30 -9.81 14.54
N LEU A 49 4.65 -9.29 13.50
CA LEU A 49 3.42 -9.87 12.93
C LEU A 49 3.66 -11.30 12.45
N TYR A 50 4.77 -11.52 11.75
CA TYR A 50 5.16 -12.83 11.24
C TYR A 50 5.45 -13.82 12.38
N ALA A 51 6.20 -13.39 13.40
CA ALA A 51 6.50 -14.23 14.56
C ALA A 51 5.27 -14.55 15.42
N GLU A 52 4.30 -13.62 15.51
CA GLU A 52 3.05 -13.86 16.23
C GLU A 52 2.19 -14.93 15.53
N GLY A 53 2.10 -14.89 14.20
CA GLY A 53 1.39 -15.90 13.40
C GLY A 53 -0.13 -15.94 13.61
N LYS A 54 -0.72 -14.91 14.24
CA LYS A 54 -2.16 -14.86 14.57
C LYS A 54 -2.95 -13.88 13.71
N GLN A 55 -2.29 -12.84 13.20
CA GLN A 55 -2.92 -11.76 12.46
C GLN A 55 -2.33 -11.67 11.05
N SER A 56 -3.10 -11.11 10.12
CA SER A 56 -2.65 -10.83 8.76
C SER A 56 -3.14 -9.46 8.31
N ILE A 57 -2.41 -8.85 7.39
CA ILE A 57 -2.74 -7.55 6.80
C ILE A 57 -2.89 -7.75 5.30
N LEU A 58 -4.00 -7.29 4.74
CA LEU A 58 -4.25 -7.21 3.31
C LEU A 58 -4.18 -5.75 2.86
N ILE A 59 -3.27 -5.45 1.94
CA ILE A 59 -3.13 -4.13 1.33
C ILE A 59 -3.61 -4.22 -0.11
N VAL A 60 -4.60 -3.41 -0.46
CA VAL A 60 -5.14 -3.33 -1.83
C VAL A 60 -4.71 -2.00 -2.45
N LEU A 61 -3.97 -2.07 -3.55
CA LEU A 61 -3.50 -0.91 -4.29
C LEU A 61 -4.24 -0.82 -5.63
N GLN A 62 -5.07 0.21 -5.79
CA GLN A 62 -5.85 0.47 -7.02
C GLN A 62 -5.53 1.85 -7.60
N GLY A 63 -5.49 1.93 -8.92
CA GLY A 63 -5.12 3.13 -9.67
C GLY A 63 -5.05 2.85 -11.15
N MET A 64 -5.08 3.90 -11.96
CA MET A 64 -4.96 3.81 -13.42
C MET A 64 -3.57 3.30 -13.85
N ASP A 65 -3.43 2.95 -15.13
CA ASP A 65 -2.12 2.62 -15.69
C ASP A 65 -1.14 3.77 -15.48
N ALA A 66 0.13 3.43 -15.17
CA ALA A 66 1.18 4.37 -14.79
C ALA A 66 0.90 5.21 -13.53
N SER A 67 -0.08 4.86 -12.68
CA SER A 67 -0.33 5.56 -11.41
C SER A 67 0.74 5.32 -10.33
N GLY A 68 1.79 4.56 -10.62
CA GLY A 68 2.92 4.33 -9.72
C GLY A 68 2.75 3.17 -8.72
N LYS A 69 1.71 2.34 -8.83
CA LYS A 69 1.47 1.18 -7.93
C LYS A 69 2.69 0.26 -7.81
N ASP A 70 3.26 -0.13 -8.94
CA ASP A 70 4.42 -1.04 -8.97
C ASP A 70 5.67 -0.41 -8.37
N GLY A 71 5.86 0.90 -8.58
CA GLY A 71 6.96 1.66 -7.99
C GLY A 71 6.84 1.72 -6.47
N LEU A 72 5.64 2.01 -5.96
CA LEU A 72 5.36 2.03 -4.53
C LEU A 72 5.62 0.68 -3.86
N ILE A 73 5.17 -0.42 -4.48
CA ILE A 73 5.44 -1.77 -3.97
C ILE A 73 6.96 -2.01 -3.90
N ARG A 74 7.69 -1.70 -4.96
CA ARG A 74 9.15 -1.90 -4.99
C ARG A 74 9.86 -1.06 -3.94
N ASP A 75 9.50 0.21 -3.78
CA ASP A 75 10.20 1.11 -2.87
C ASP A 75 9.93 0.76 -1.40
N VAL A 76 8.68 0.43 -1.05
CA VAL A 76 8.30 0.11 0.34
C VAL A 76 8.77 -1.29 0.76
N PHE A 77 8.56 -2.30 -0.08
CA PHE A 77 8.85 -3.68 0.30
C PHE A 77 10.31 -4.10 0.09
N ARG A 78 11.16 -3.25 -0.49
CA ARG A 78 12.59 -3.55 -0.69
C ARG A 78 13.35 -3.80 0.62
N LEU A 79 12.94 -3.14 1.70
CA LEU A 79 13.60 -3.22 3.00
C LEU A 79 12.94 -4.23 3.95
N ILE A 80 11.86 -4.88 3.52
CA ILE A 80 11.09 -5.81 4.35
C ILE A 80 11.48 -7.25 4.01
N ASN A 81 11.52 -8.13 5.01
CA ASN A 81 11.77 -9.55 4.80
C ASN A 81 10.76 -10.17 3.81
N PRO A 82 11.18 -10.64 2.62
CA PRO A 82 10.28 -11.15 1.59
C PRO A 82 9.55 -12.44 2.00
N GLN A 83 10.05 -13.17 3.01
CA GLN A 83 9.39 -14.40 3.47
C GLN A 83 8.01 -14.14 4.11
N GLY A 84 7.80 -12.94 4.65
CA GLY A 84 6.56 -12.58 5.31
C GLY A 84 5.62 -11.70 4.49
N VAL A 85 5.94 -11.47 3.21
CA VAL A 85 5.15 -10.62 2.30
C VAL A 85 4.79 -11.40 1.05
N ARG A 86 3.50 -11.37 0.68
CA ARG A 86 3.01 -11.93 -0.59
C ARG A 86 2.45 -10.80 -1.45
N VAL A 87 3.01 -10.63 -2.64
CA VAL A 87 2.55 -9.65 -3.63
C VAL A 87 1.86 -10.40 -4.75
N GLN A 88 0.57 -10.14 -4.95
CA GLN A 88 -0.20 -10.66 -6.07
C GLN A 88 -0.62 -9.52 -7.00
N SER A 89 -0.24 -9.62 -8.27
CA SER A 89 -0.66 -8.68 -9.31
C SER A 89 -1.79 -9.30 -10.12
N PHE A 90 -3.02 -8.83 -9.92
CA PHE A 90 -4.17 -9.24 -10.72
C PHE A 90 -4.06 -8.66 -12.14
N LYS A 91 -3.94 -9.55 -13.13
CA LYS A 91 -3.96 -9.21 -14.56
C LYS A 91 -5.33 -9.57 -15.14
N LYS A 92 -5.46 -9.51 -16.47
CA LYS A 92 -6.63 -10.06 -17.16
C LYS A 92 -6.83 -11.51 -16.70
N PRO A 93 -8.04 -11.90 -16.25
CA PRO A 93 -8.34 -13.26 -15.84
C PRO A 93 -8.02 -14.27 -16.95
N THR A 94 -7.56 -15.44 -16.55
CA THR A 94 -7.41 -16.60 -17.45
C THR A 94 -8.79 -17.18 -17.80
N GLU A 95 -8.86 -18.06 -18.81
CA GLU A 95 -10.12 -18.72 -19.18
C GLU A 95 -10.70 -19.53 -18.01
N GLU A 96 -9.85 -20.22 -17.23
CA GLU A 96 -10.28 -20.93 -16.02
C GLU A 96 -10.78 -19.97 -14.92
N GLU A 97 -10.10 -18.85 -14.68
CA GLU A 97 -10.54 -17.85 -13.70
C GLU A 97 -11.86 -17.17 -14.09
N MET A 98 -12.18 -17.10 -15.39
CA MET A 98 -13.46 -16.58 -15.88
C MET A 98 -14.63 -17.54 -15.65
N ASP A 99 -14.35 -18.84 -15.51
CA ASP A 99 -15.36 -19.88 -15.26
C ASP A 99 -15.71 -20.00 -13.76
N HIS A 100 -15.02 -19.25 -12.89
CA HIS A 100 -15.29 -19.15 -11.46
C HIS A 100 -15.98 -17.82 -11.08
N GLU A 101 -16.64 -17.79 -9.92
CA GLU A 101 -17.08 -16.52 -9.33
C GLU A 101 -15.86 -15.64 -9.01
N PHE A 102 -16.04 -14.32 -9.03
CA PHE A 102 -14.95 -13.33 -9.05
C PHE A 102 -14.09 -13.22 -7.77
N LEU A 103 -14.33 -14.06 -6.74
CA LEU A 103 -13.66 -14.02 -5.42
C LEU A 103 -13.12 -15.40 -5.00
#